data_AF-A0A9J7AGT3-F1
#
_entry.id   AF-A0A9J7AGT3-F1
#
_cell.length_a   1.000
_cell.length_b   1.000
_cell.length_c   1.000
_cell.angle_alpha   90.00
_cell.angle_beta   90.00
_cell.angle_gamma   90.00
#
_symmetry.space_group_name_H-M   'P 1'
#
loop_
_entity.id
_entity.type
_entity.pdbx_description
1 polymer ?
#
loop_
_entity_poly.entity_id
_entity_poly.type
_entity_poly.pdbx_seq_one_letter_code
_entity_poly.pdbx_strand_id
1 'polypeptide(L)'
;MENTHALSAGLAAALDDLRRWTRPCAAPPHASELLSQARLAVEDFQRLAPGADPAWLLAAWLVRSTRDNLQCDEMLAPRVDRLLDALLQLTFTNAASGHWQNADWVNEWDKLLFHWQSWYPGLGSAGDKFLSRCDELLESLADGASGLAACQTALEIFNQQADRELERAARLASRIHDLEQGQLKVQQAAQQVENSLNEWMAGSSLPDAVYQYLHQSMGPALRYLVINEQHEQWDFWTDTLQQLCRVFEPNKTFEAQESLHRTAPQLGARLSAAKPPATCDSDGYHRFVSEVLLGIDELLAGRKLDTVIAPPISKKREPLNVRSHRRDSEKHRLQCGDWLVFRTQLEGDLRCQYLLQSPVSDELIFVNRQGHKVIQVSVGKFLDALDRREVQPMAKIRVYSTAVNKAASRLRYYHADVKAERELQEALEKQKQEREEKLRAERERAMAARRQADALARKKAMAQELARLEALKREREEAERSAREALQAQRWQTALAQVEQLQVGAYADIPVGDQTRERCHLGMIMPSTQKYLFYDKFQRKLGEWRRDELVQLLVDGQVEFYEAAPGFDSRLEQIVFGQRRSPA
;
A
#
# COMPACT_ATOMS: atom_id res chain seq x y z
N MET A 1 20.16 -7.13 -9.83
CA MET A 1 19.59 -8.37 -9.26
C MET A 1 19.43 -8.31 -7.74
N GLU A 2 20.24 -7.55 -6.99
CA GLU A 2 20.11 -7.43 -5.52
C GLU A 2 18.81 -6.73 -5.04
N ASN A 3 18.32 -5.71 -5.76
CA ASN A 3 17.09 -4.99 -5.36
C ASN A 3 15.80 -5.81 -5.51
N THR A 4 15.72 -6.73 -6.49
CA THR A 4 14.53 -7.57 -6.70
C THR A 4 14.35 -8.62 -5.60
N HIS A 5 15.45 -9.19 -5.09
CA HIS A 5 15.39 -10.15 -3.97
C HIS A 5 15.05 -9.48 -2.63
N ALA A 6 15.54 -8.26 -2.39
CA ALA A 6 15.17 -7.49 -1.19
C ALA A 6 13.68 -7.09 -1.21
N LEU A 7 13.17 -6.67 -2.38
CA LEU A 7 11.76 -6.34 -2.58
C LEU A 7 10.86 -7.57 -2.48
N SER A 8 11.31 -8.74 -2.97
CA SER A 8 10.54 -9.98 -2.90
C SER A 8 10.43 -10.51 -1.46
N ALA A 9 11.53 -10.43 -0.70
CA ALA A 9 11.56 -10.83 0.71
C ALA A 9 10.65 -9.96 1.58
N GLY A 10 10.56 -8.65 1.28
CA GLY A 10 9.66 -7.73 1.99
C GLY A 10 8.18 -8.06 1.82
N LEU A 11 7.76 -8.53 0.64
CA LEU A 11 6.36 -8.86 0.36
C LEU A 11 5.93 -10.21 0.95
N ALA A 12 6.82 -11.21 0.95
CA ALA A 12 6.58 -12.48 1.64
C ALA A 12 6.46 -12.25 3.16
N ALA A 13 7.38 -11.47 3.73
CA ALA A 13 7.30 -11.08 5.14
C ALA A 13 6.01 -10.30 5.47
N ALA A 14 5.59 -9.39 4.57
CA ALA A 14 4.33 -8.66 4.73
C ALA A 14 3.11 -9.59 4.78
N LEU A 15 3.07 -10.63 3.95
CA LEU A 15 2.00 -11.65 4.00
C LEU A 15 2.03 -12.45 5.31
N ASP A 16 3.21 -12.83 5.78
CA ASP A 16 3.36 -13.58 7.02
C ASP A 16 2.95 -12.74 8.25
N ASP A 17 3.33 -11.46 8.28
CA ASP A 17 2.85 -10.49 9.26
C ASP A 17 1.32 -10.42 9.22
N LEU A 18 0.73 -10.24 8.04
CA LEU A 18 -0.73 -10.16 7.89
C LEU A 18 -1.41 -11.45 8.38
N ARG A 19 -0.88 -12.64 8.06
CA ARG A 19 -1.41 -13.92 8.55
C ARG A 19 -1.38 -14.04 10.07
N ARG A 20 -0.27 -13.61 10.70
CA ARG A 20 -0.16 -13.56 12.16
C ARG A 20 -1.19 -12.61 12.75
N TRP A 21 -1.49 -11.54 12.03
CA TRP A 21 -2.35 -10.47 12.48
C TRP A 21 -3.84 -10.76 12.31
N THR A 22 -4.23 -11.47 11.24
CA THR A 22 -5.63 -11.71 10.91
C THR A 22 -6.16 -13.08 11.34
N ARG A 23 -5.30 -13.99 11.83
CA ARG A 23 -5.60 -15.38 12.26
C ARG A 23 -6.61 -16.11 11.35
N PRO A 24 -6.15 -16.97 10.42
CA PRO A 24 -7.04 -17.65 9.50
C PRO A 24 -7.98 -18.60 10.26
N CYS A 25 -9.29 -18.38 10.17
CA CYS A 25 -10.30 -19.17 10.90
C CYS A 25 -11.45 -19.67 9.99
N ALA A 26 -11.52 -19.21 8.74
CA ALA A 26 -12.61 -19.55 7.82
C ALA A 26 -12.17 -20.49 6.68
N ALA A 27 -13.16 -21.20 6.13
CA ALA A 27 -13.03 -22.02 4.93
C ALA A 27 -12.54 -21.16 3.73
N PRO A 28 -11.86 -21.77 2.73
CA PRO A 28 -11.43 -21.04 1.54
C PRO A 28 -12.64 -20.41 0.84
N PRO A 29 -12.58 -19.11 0.50
CA PRO A 29 -13.66 -18.46 -0.22
C PRO A 29 -13.88 -19.08 -1.59
N HIS A 30 -15.12 -19.07 -2.08
CA HIS A 30 -15.42 -19.50 -3.44
C HIS A 30 -14.76 -18.54 -4.44
N ALA A 31 -13.94 -19.06 -5.36
CA ALA A 31 -13.22 -18.26 -6.36
C ALA A 31 -14.16 -17.40 -7.22
N SER A 32 -15.36 -17.93 -7.55
CA SER A 32 -16.39 -17.21 -8.29
C SER A 32 -16.91 -15.96 -7.57
N GLU A 33 -17.06 -16.01 -6.24
CA GLU A 33 -17.50 -14.88 -5.43
C GLU A 33 -16.43 -13.78 -5.39
N LEU A 34 -15.16 -14.16 -5.23
CA LEU A 34 -14.02 -13.24 -5.25
C LEU A 34 -13.83 -12.55 -6.60
N LEU A 35 -14.19 -13.20 -7.70
CA LEU A 35 -13.99 -12.66 -9.06
C LEU A 35 -15.21 -11.89 -9.59
N SER A 36 -16.39 -12.03 -8.98
CA SER A 36 -17.64 -11.42 -9.46
C SER A 36 -17.85 -9.92 -9.16
N GLN A 37 -17.28 -9.37 -8.07
CA GLN A 37 -17.49 -7.96 -7.72
C GLN A 37 -16.73 -6.99 -8.65
N ALA A 38 -17.28 -5.80 -8.94
CA ALA A 38 -16.58 -4.81 -9.80
C ALA A 38 -15.30 -4.22 -9.18
N ARG A 39 -15.23 -4.12 -7.86
CA ARG A 39 -14.03 -3.74 -7.08
C ARG A 39 -13.93 -4.68 -5.89
N LEU A 40 -12.69 -5.02 -5.50
CA LEU A 40 -12.43 -5.85 -4.32
C LEU A 40 -11.48 -5.05 -3.41
N ALA A 41 -12.06 -4.19 -2.59
CA ALA A 41 -11.33 -3.56 -1.51
C ALA A 41 -11.05 -4.59 -0.40
N VAL A 42 -10.14 -4.23 0.51
CA VAL A 42 -9.84 -5.04 1.70
C VAL A 42 -11.11 -5.26 2.53
N GLU A 43 -11.92 -4.20 2.70
CA GLU A 43 -13.19 -4.24 3.43
C GLU A 43 -14.20 -5.20 2.80
N ASP A 44 -14.30 -5.19 1.46
CA ASP A 44 -15.20 -6.09 0.73
C ASP A 44 -14.77 -7.54 0.91
N PHE A 45 -13.46 -7.81 0.84
CA PHE A 45 -12.90 -9.14 1.10
C PHE A 45 -13.16 -9.60 2.53
N GLN A 46 -12.97 -8.73 3.53
CA GLN A 46 -13.28 -9.05 4.93
C GLN A 46 -14.78 -9.32 5.15
N ARG A 47 -15.67 -8.67 4.40
CA ARG A 47 -17.12 -8.95 4.45
C ARG A 47 -17.49 -10.28 3.79
N LEU A 48 -16.90 -10.57 2.63
CA LEU A 48 -17.16 -11.80 1.88
C LEU A 48 -16.58 -13.05 2.56
N ALA A 49 -15.37 -12.93 3.09
CA ALA A 49 -14.60 -14.04 3.64
C ALA A 49 -13.90 -13.62 4.95
N PRO A 50 -14.67 -13.41 6.03
CA PRO A 50 -14.12 -12.96 7.30
C PRO A 50 -13.11 -13.99 7.85
N GLY A 51 -11.88 -13.56 8.08
CA GLY A 51 -10.81 -14.42 8.60
C GLY A 51 -10.24 -15.41 7.57
N ALA A 52 -10.43 -15.18 6.27
CA ALA A 52 -9.71 -15.91 5.23
C ALA A 52 -8.23 -15.46 5.14
N ASP A 53 -7.36 -16.34 4.62
CA ASP A 53 -5.93 -16.03 4.43
C ASP A 53 -5.78 -14.84 3.45
N PRO A 54 -5.06 -13.77 3.84
CA PRO A 54 -4.72 -12.64 2.96
C PRO A 54 -4.10 -13.02 1.61
N ALA A 55 -3.50 -14.21 1.50
CA ALA A 55 -3.00 -14.75 0.22
C ALA A 55 -4.11 -14.88 -0.84
N TRP A 56 -5.36 -15.15 -0.46
CA TRP A 56 -6.50 -15.17 -1.39
C TRP A 56 -6.78 -13.79 -1.97
N LEU A 57 -6.66 -12.74 -1.16
CA LEU A 57 -6.86 -11.37 -1.60
C LEU A 57 -5.78 -10.94 -2.60
N LEU A 58 -4.52 -11.32 -2.34
CA LEU A 58 -3.42 -11.12 -3.29
C LEU A 58 -3.69 -11.83 -4.62
N ALA A 59 -4.04 -13.12 -4.57
CA ALA A 59 -4.35 -13.92 -5.75
C ALA A 59 -5.51 -13.30 -6.57
N ALA A 60 -6.58 -12.87 -5.88
CA ALA A 60 -7.72 -12.22 -6.52
C ALA A 60 -7.35 -10.88 -7.19
N TRP A 61 -6.53 -10.03 -6.54
CA TRP A 61 -6.05 -8.79 -7.15
C TRP A 61 -5.21 -9.03 -8.40
N LEU A 62 -4.34 -10.04 -8.36
CA LEU A 62 -3.52 -10.42 -9.49
C LEU A 62 -4.38 -10.89 -10.66
N VAL A 63 -5.27 -11.86 -10.42
CA VAL A 63 -6.15 -12.46 -11.44
C VAL A 63 -7.07 -11.41 -12.07
N ARG A 64 -7.68 -10.54 -11.27
CA ARG A 64 -8.50 -9.44 -11.78
C ARG A 64 -7.71 -8.47 -12.64
N SER A 65 -6.53 -8.04 -12.16
CA SER A 65 -5.71 -7.15 -12.96
C SER A 65 -5.19 -7.83 -14.23
N THR A 66 -4.96 -9.14 -14.23
CA THR A 66 -4.63 -9.88 -15.44
C THR A 66 -5.82 -9.83 -16.39
N ARG A 67 -7.04 -10.14 -15.93
CA ARG A 67 -8.28 -10.08 -16.72
C ARG A 67 -8.53 -8.69 -17.32
N ASP A 68 -8.41 -7.64 -16.52
CA ASP A 68 -8.68 -6.26 -16.94
C ASP A 68 -7.75 -5.77 -18.07
N ASN A 69 -6.51 -6.27 -18.11
CA ASN A 69 -5.54 -5.88 -19.14
C ASN A 69 -5.45 -6.90 -20.29
N LEU A 70 -6.15 -8.05 -20.21
CA LEU A 70 -6.07 -9.12 -21.20
C LEU A 70 -7.11 -8.91 -22.31
N GLN A 71 -6.65 -8.68 -23.53
CA GLN A 71 -7.51 -8.50 -24.71
C GLN A 71 -7.44 -9.71 -25.64
N CYS A 72 -8.21 -10.76 -25.33
CA CYS A 72 -8.28 -11.98 -26.13
C CYS A 72 -9.51 -12.01 -27.04
N ASP A 73 -9.50 -12.95 -27.97
CA ASP A 73 -10.68 -13.28 -28.77
C ASP A 73 -11.76 -13.95 -27.92
N GLU A 74 -13.03 -13.78 -28.30
CA GLU A 74 -14.18 -14.36 -27.59
C GLU A 74 -14.11 -15.89 -27.54
N MET A 75 -13.56 -16.54 -28.58
CA MET A 75 -13.40 -18.00 -28.61
C MET A 75 -12.41 -18.53 -27.54
N LEU A 76 -11.52 -17.67 -27.03
CA LEU A 76 -10.63 -18.01 -25.92
C LEU A 76 -11.25 -17.78 -24.54
N ALA A 77 -12.40 -17.11 -24.43
CA ALA A 77 -13.03 -16.78 -23.15
C ALA A 77 -13.12 -17.96 -22.15
N PRO A 78 -13.63 -19.16 -22.52
CA PRO A 78 -13.71 -20.28 -21.56
C PRO A 78 -12.33 -20.78 -21.11
N ARG A 79 -11.31 -20.68 -21.96
CA ARG A 79 -9.92 -21.03 -21.62
C ARG A 79 -9.29 -19.98 -20.74
N VAL A 80 -9.62 -18.71 -20.95
CA VAL A 80 -9.17 -17.60 -20.10
C VAL A 80 -9.72 -17.76 -18.70
N ASP A 81 -11.01 -18.08 -18.53
CA ASP A 81 -11.57 -18.30 -17.20
C ASP A 81 -10.87 -19.47 -16.48
N ARG A 82 -10.65 -20.60 -17.16
CA ARG A 82 -9.86 -21.73 -16.61
C ARG A 82 -8.42 -21.34 -16.26
N LEU A 83 -7.77 -20.53 -17.09
CA LEU A 83 -6.40 -20.05 -16.86
C LEU A 83 -6.33 -19.16 -15.62
N LEU A 84 -7.30 -18.26 -15.49
CA LEU A 84 -7.41 -17.33 -14.37
C LEU A 84 -7.70 -18.06 -13.06
N ASP A 85 -8.54 -19.10 -13.10
CA ASP A 85 -8.78 -19.99 -11.96
C ASP A 85 -7.51 -20.76 -11.56
N ALA A 86 -6.79 -21.32 -12.54
CA ALA A 86 -5.51 -22.00 -12.27
C ALA A 86 -4.47 -21.02 -11.68
N LEU A 87 -4.35 -19.82 -12.25
CA LEU A 87 -3.47 -18.77 -11.73
C LEU A 87 -3.84 -18.40 -10.29
N LEU A 88 -5.13 -18.28 -9.99
CA LEU A 88 -5.62 -18.00 -8.64
C LEU A 88 -5.15 -19.08 -7.65
N GLN A 89 -5.32 -20.36 -7.99
CA GLN A 89 -4.92 -21.46 -7.12
C GLN A 89 -3.40 -21.55 -6.96
N LEU A 90 -2.65 -21.42 -8.06
CA LEU A 90 -1.18 -21.47 -8.05
C LEU A 90 -0.59 -20.33 -7.21
N THR A 91 -1.15 -19.13 -7.32
CA THR A 91 -0.67 -17.96 -6.57
C THR A 91 -1.04 -18.05 -5.10
N PHE A 92 -2.22 -18.55 -4.75
CA PHE A 92 -2.60 -18.80 -3.36
C PHE A 92 -1.69 -19.85 -2.70
N THR A 93 -1.58 -21.03 -3.31
CA THR A 93 -0.80 -22.16 -2.78
C THR A 93 0.68 -21.82 -2.61
N ASN A 94 1.23 -20.98 -3.50
CA ASN A 94 2.64 -20.57 -3.50
C ASN A 94 2.85 -19.11 -3.08
N ALA A 95 1.89 -18.47 -2.39
CA ALA A 95 2.00 -17.07 -2.02
C ALA A 95 3.22 -16.79 -1.11
N ALA A 96 3.49 -17.72 -0.19
CA ALA A 96 4.58 -17.62 0.78
C ALA A 96 5.97 -17.71 0.16
N SER A 97 6.13 -18.47 -0.94
CA SER A 97 7.41 -18.58 -1.63
C SER A 97 7.76 -17.34 -2.45
N GLY A 98 6.80 -16.43 -2.64
CA GLY A 98 6.99 -15.23 -3.45
C GLY A 98 7.26 -15.53 -4.93
N HIS A 99 6.87 -16.71 -5.41
CA HIS A 99 7.17 -17.10 -6.80
C HIS A 99 6.42 -16.26 -7.84
N TRP A 100 5.21 -15.79 -7.51
CA TRP A 100 4.36 -14.97 -8.39
C TRP A 100 4.99 -13.63 -8.84
N GLN A 101 6.05 -13.18 -8.17
CA GLN A 101 6.82 -11.97 -8.48
C GLN A 101 8.23 -12.28 -9.01
N ASN A 102 8.61 -13.56 -9.14
CA ASN A 102 9.88 -13.95 -9.71
C ASN A 102 9.96 -13.49 -11.17
N ALA A 103 11.10 -12.93 -11.58
CA ALA A 103 11.29 -12.37 -12.92
C ALA A 103 11.06 -13.41 -14.02
N ASP A 104 11.53 -14.65 -13.83
CA ASP A 104 11.37 -15.73 -14.81
C ASP A 104 9.90 -16.11 -14.95
N TRP A 105 9.21 -16.33 -13.83
CA TRP A 105 7.77 -16.61 -13.80
C TRP A 105 6.95 -15.49 -14.46
N VAL A 106 7.25 -14.23 -14.11
CA VAL A 106 6.58 -13.06 -14.68
C VAL A 106 6.77 -13.01 -16.19
N ASN A 107 7.98 -13.28 -16.67
CA ASN A 107 8.29 -13.28 -18.09
C ASN A 107 7.57 -14.39 -18.85
N GLU A 108 7.51 -15.62 -18.30
CA GLU A 108 6.79 -16.72 -18.93
C GLU A 108 5.28 -16.49 -18.99
N TRP A 109 4.68 -15.88 -17.96
CA TRP A 109 3.28 -15.48 -18.00
C TRP A 109 3.01 -14.36 -18.99
N ASP A 110 3.88 -13.35 -19.08
CA ASP A 110 3.72 -12.28 -20.07
C ASP A 110 3.81 -12.81 -21.51
N LYS A 111 4.73 -13.77 -21.79
CA LYS A 111 4.81 -14.44 -23.09
C LYS A 111 3.53 -15.22 -23.41
N LEU A 112 3.06 -16.03 -22.46
CA LEU A 112 1.82 -16.79 -22.61
C LEU A 112 0.65 -15.88 -22.97
N LEU A 113 0.44 -14.83 -22.17
CA LEU A 113 -0.67 -13.90 -22.36
C LEU A 113 -0.52 -13.09 -23.65
N PHE A 114 0.70 -12.79 -24.11
CA PHE A 114 0.92 -12.21 -25.43
C PHE A 114 0.53 -13.17 -26.57
N HIS A 115 0.87 -14.45 -26.47
CA HIS A 115 0.47 -15.45 -27.46
C HIS A 115 -1.06 -15.61 -27.54
N TRP A 116 -1.74 -15.54 -26.40
CA TRP A 116 -3.20 -15.62 -26.34
C TRP A 116 -3.87 -14.35 -26.90
N GLN A 117 -3.33 -13.16 -26.62
CA GLN A 117 -3.85 -11.89 -27.16
C GLN A 117 -3.72 -11.79 -28.67
N SER A 118 -2.69 -12.40 -29.26
CA SER A 118 -2.44 -12.34 -30.70
C SER A 118 -3.09 -13.48 -31.49
N TRP A 119 -3.72 -14.44 -30.81
CA TRP A 119 -4.49 -15.51 -31.45
C TRP A 119 -5.90 -15.04 -31.80
N TYR A 120 -6.45 -15.54 -32.91
CA TYR A 120 -7.81 -15.24 -33.38
C TYR A 120 -8.33 -16.40 -34.26
N PRO A 121 -9.65 -16.54 -34.44
CA PRO A 121 -10.24 -17.57 -35.31
C PRO A 121 -9.89 -17.32 -36.78
N GLY A 122 -9.78 -18.38 -37.59
CA GLY A 122 -9.43 -18.26 -39.01
C GLY A 122 -7.95 -18.51 -39.34
N LEU A 123 -7.15 -18.94 -38.35
CA LEU A 123 -5.78 -19.42 -38.55
C LEU A 123 -5.70 -20.86 -39.12
N GLY A 124 -6.83 -21.48 -39.47
CA GLY A 124 -6.89 -22.87 -39.98
C GLY A 124 -6.31 -23.89 -39.00
N SER A 125 -5.70 -24.96 -39.51
CA SER A 125 -5.22 -26.10 -38.69
C SER A 125 -4.16 -25.73 -37.65
N ALA A 126 -3.39 -24.66 -37.88
CA ALA A 126 -2.44 -24.16 -36.89
C ALA A 126 -3.14 -23.42 -35.73
N GLY A 127 -4.29 -22.79 -36.00
CA GLY A 127 -5.18 -22.26 -34.96
C GLY A 127 -5.73 -23.36 -34.06
N ASP A 128 -6.21 -24.45 -34.65
CA ASP A 128 -6.75 -25.60 -33.90
C ASP A 128 -5.69 -26.28 -33.03
N LYS A 129 -4.48 -26.47 -33.57
CA LYS A 129 -3.32 -26.98 -32.81
C LYS A 129 -2.93 -26.06 -31.65
N PHE A 130 -3.05 -24.74 -31.82
CA PHE A 130 -2.83 -23.80 -30.72
C PHE A 130 -3.86 -24.00 -29.60
N LEU A 131 -5.14 -24.14 -29.94
CA LEU A 131 -6.19 -24.40 -28.95
C LEU A 131 -5.99 -25.73 -28.21
N SER A 132 -5.64 -26.81 -28.91
CA SER A 132 -5.32 -28.11 -28.28
C SER A 132 -4.18 -27.97 -27.26
N ARG A 133 -3.11 -27.26 -27.60
CA ARG A 133 -2.01 -26.99 -26.69
C ARG A 133 -2.40 -26.11 -25.50
N CYS A 134 -3.32 -25.16 -25.71
CA CYS A 134 -3.88 -24.40 -24.59
C CYS A 134 -4.62 -25.32 -23.62
N ASP A 135 -5.39 -26.29 -24.13
CA ASP A 135 -6.10 -27.26 -23.29
C ASP A 135 -5.13 -28.17 -22.52
N GLU A 136 -4.10 -28.69 -23.18
CA GLU A 136 -3.02 -29.48 -22.54
C GLU A 136 -2.28 -28.68 -21.44
N LEU A 137 -2.00 -27.40 -21.70
CA LEU A 137 -1.41 -26.51 -20.70
C LEU A 137 -2.35 -26.31 -19.52
N LEU A 138 -3.63 -26.05 -19.76
CA LEU A 138 -4.62 -25.85 -18.71
C LEU A 138 -4.82 -27.09 -17.84
N GLU A 139 -4.78 -28.28 -18.43
CA GLU A 139 -4.80 -29.54 -17.69
C GLU A 139 -3.57 -29.68 -16.80
N SER A 140 -2.39 -29.34 -17.33
CA SER A 140 -1.12 -29.36 -16.58
C SER A 140 -1.09 -28.35 -15.43
N LEU A 141 -1.69 -27.17 -15.61
CA LEU A 141 -1.78 -26.13 -14.57
C LEU A 141 -2.84 -26.44 -13.51
N ALA A 142 -3.90 -27.17 -13.89
CA ALA A 142 -4.96 -27.59 -12.96
C ALA A 142 -4.54 -28.77 -12.09
N ASP A 143 -3.59 -29.60 -12.55
CA ASP A 143 -3.06 -30.71 -11.78
C ASP A 143 -2.14 -30.24 -10.64
N GLY A 144 -2.77 -29.81 -9.54
CA GLY A 144 -2.09 -29.31 -8.34
C GLY A 144 -1.17 -30.33 -7.65
N ALA A 145 -1.20 -31.62 -8.03
CA ALA A 145 -0.31 -32.65 -7.51
C ALA A 145 1.10 -32.58 -8.10
N SER A 146 1.24 -32.06 -9.32
CA SER A 146 2.50 -32.01 -10.07
C SER A 146 3.47 -30.92 -9.56
N GLY A 147 2.98 -30.00 -8.73
CA GLY A 147 3.78 -28.96 -8.09
C GLY A 147 4.20 -27.82 -9.03
N LEU A 148 4.81 -26.78 -8.44
CA LEU A 148 5.14 -25.54 -9.13
C LEU A 148 6.16 -25.70 -10.26
N ALA A 149 7.15 -26.58 -10.10
CA ALA A 149 8.19 -26.82 -11.11
C ALA A 149 7.62 -27.46 -12.39
N ALA A 150 6.63 -28.34 -12.26
CA ALA A 150 5.94 -28.93 -13.40
C ALA A 150 5.12 -27.88 -14.15
N CYS A 151 4.41 -27.01 -13.42
CA CYS A 151 3.67 -25.88 -14.01
C CYS A 151 4.60 -24.95 -14.78
N GLN A 152 5.77 -24.61 -14.21
CA GLN A 152 6.77 -23.79 -14.88
C GLN A 152 7.29 -24.46 -16.15
N THR A 153 7.62 -25.75 -16.09
CA THR A 153 8.06 -26.53 -17.26
C THR A 153 6.99 -26.55 -18.35
N ALA A 154 5.72 -26.73 -17.99
CA ALA A 154 4.62 -26.74 -18.95
C ALA A 154 4.45 -25.38 -19.65
N LEU A 155 4.55 -24.28 -18.90
CA LEU A 155 4.54 -22.91 -19.45
C LEU A 155 5.70 -22.68 -20.43
N GLU A 156 6.92 -23.07 -20.03
CA GLU A 156 8.11 -22.92 -20.86
C GLU A 156 8.00 -23.73 -22.16
N ILE A 157 7.50 -24.97 -22.10
CA ILE A 157 7.28 -25.80 -23.29
C ILE A 157 6.25 -25.14 -24.22
N PHE A 158 5.13 -24.68 -23.69
CA PHE A 158 4.11 -23.99 -24.49
C PHE A 158 4.68 -22.75 -25.18
N ASN A 159 5.36 -21.88 -24.42
CA ASN A 159 5.94 -20.64 -24.93
C ASN A 159 7.01 -20.91 -25.99
N GLN A 160 7.91 -21.88 -25.77
CA GLN A 160 8.91 -22.25 -26.78
C GLN A 160 8.29 -22.70 -28.11
N GLN A 161 7.17 -23.42 -28.06
CA GLN A 161 6.48 -23.85 -29.28
C GLN A 161 5.76 -22.68 -29.99
N ALA A 162 5.10 -21.81 -29.22
CA ALA A 162 4.43 -20.62 -29.75
C ALA A 162 5.42 -19.57 -30.29
N ASP A 163 6.59 -19.42 -29.66
CA ASP A 163 7.70 -18.59 -30.14
C ASP A 163 8.23 -19.09 -31.48
N ARG A 164 8.44 -20.40 -31.64
CA ARG A 164 8.85 -21.00 -32.94
C ARG A 164 7.85 -20.70 -34.06
N GLU A 165 6.56 -20.61 -33.75
CA GLU A 165 5.53 -20.22 -34.73
C GLU A 165 5.65 -18.76 -35.12
N LEU A 166 5.81 -17.86 -34.15
CA LEU A 166 6.03 -16.44 -34.40
C LEU A 166 7.35 -16.17 -35.14
N GLU A 167 8.42 -16.89 -34.84
CA GLU A 167 9.68 -16.80 -35.59
C GLU A 167 9.52 -17.24 -37.05
N ARG A 168 8.74 -18.31 -37.30
CA ARG A 168 8.40 -18.73 -38.68
C ARG A 168 7.59 -17.64 -39.38
N ALA A 169 6.61 -17.07 -38.70
CA ALA A 169 5.81 -15.96 -39.20
C ALA A 169 6.67 -14.73 -39.53
N ALA A 170 7.59 -14.35 -38.63
CA ALA A 170 8.50 -13.24 -38.83
C ALA A 170 9.42 -13.45 -40.05
N ARG A 171 9.91 -14.69 -40.27
CA ARG A 171 10.68 -15.02 -41.48
C ARG A 171 9.85 -14.89 -42.76
N LEU A 172 8.58 -15.31 -42.75
CA LEU A 172 7.68 -15.13 -43.89
C LEU A 172 7.40 -13.64 -44.15
N ALA A 173 7.14 -12.88 -43.09
CA ALA A 173 6.94 -11.44 -43.17
C ALA A 173 8.18 -10.70 -43.71
N SER A 174 9.39 -11.09 -43.29
CA SER A 174 10.65 -10.58 -43.85
C SER A 174 10.77 -10.84 -45.34
N ARG A 175 10.39 -12.04 -45.82
CA ARG A 175 10.39 -12.34 -47.25
C ARG A 175 9.42 -11.46 -48.03
N ILE A 176 8.23 -11.19 -47.46
CA ILE A 176 7.27 -10.25 -48.08
C ILE A 176 7.89 -8.86 -48.15
N HIS A 177 8.58 -8.42 -47.10
CA HIS A 177 9.30 -7.15 -47.09
C HIS A 177 10.36 -7.09 -48.20
N ASP A 178 11.21 -8.11 -48.31
CA ASP A 178 12.26 -8.18 -49.33
C ASP A 178 11.68 -8.23 -50.75
N LEU A 179 10.54 -8.91 -50.94
CA LEU A 179 9.83 -8.95 -52.22
C LEU A 179 9.30 -7.58 -52.62
N GLU A 180 8.68 -6.83 -51.71
CA GLU A 180 8.18 -5.47 -51.98
C GLU A 180 9.33 -4.50 -52.30
N GLN A 181 10.45 -4.60 -51.58
CA GLN A 181 11.66 -3.82 -51.89
C GLN A 181 12.28 -4.22 -53.24
N GLY A 182 12.29 -5.52 -53.55
CA GLY A 182 12.73 -6.03 -54.84
C GLY A 182 11.89 -5.49 -56.00
N GLN A 183 10.56 -5.43 -55.83
CA GLN A 183 9.67 -4.85 -56.83
C GLN A 183 9.96 -3.37 -57.09
N LEU A 184 10.22 -2.59 -56.04
CA LEU A 184 10.64 -1.19 -56.18
C LEU A 184 11.92 -1.07 -57.01
N LYS A 185 12.95 -1.86 -56.68
CA LYS A 185 14.22 -1.86 -57.42
C LYS A 185 14.02 -2.19 -58.90
N VAL A 186 13.19 -3.19 -59.20
CA VAL A 186 12.87 -3.57 -60.59
C VAL A 186 12.15 -2.45 -61.33
N GLN A 187 11.17 -1.79 -60.68
CA GLN A 187 10.46 -0.65 -61.30
C GLN A 187 11.38 0.55 -61.53
N GLN A 188 12.22 0.89 -60.56
CA GLN A 188 13.20 1.98 -60.69
C GLN A 188 14.20 1.69 -61.81
N ALA A 189 14.74 0.47 -61.89
CA ALA A 189 15.63 0.06 -62.96
C ALA A 189 14.93 0.11 -64.32
N ALA A 190 13.68 -0.36 -64.41
CA ALA A 190 12.90 -0.25 -65.64
C ALA A 190 12.72 1.21 -66.08
N GLN A 191 12.36 2.10 -65.15
CA GLN A 191 12.18 3.52 -65.43
C GLN A 191 13.49 4.21 -65.83
N GLN A 192 14.59 3.91 -65.15
CA GLN A 192 15.91 4.46 -65.48
C GLN A 192 16.32 4.06 -66.90
N VAL A 193 16.21 2.77 -67.24
CA VAL A 193 16.56 2.26 -68.57
C VAL A 193 15.66 2.83 -69.64
N GLU A 194 14.35 2.91 -69.41
CA GLU A 194 13.41 3.53 -70.36
C GLU A 194 13.73 5.00 -70.58
N ASN A 195 14.02 5.77 -69.53
CA ASN A 195 14.41 7.17 -69.64
C ASN A 195 15.69 7.33 -70.45
N SER A 196 16.73 6.56 -70.13
CA SER A 196 18.00 6.55 -70.85
C SER A 196 17.85 6.17 -72.32
N LEU A 197 17.10 5.10 -72.62
CA LEU A 197 16.87 4.70 -74.01
C LEU A 197 16.05 5.74 -74.78
N ASN A 198 15.08 6.39 -74.15
CA ASN A 198 14.34 7.49 -74.76
C ASN A 198 15.26 8.70 -75.02
N GLU A 199 16.14 9.06 -74.09
CA GLU A 199 17.11 10.14 -74.27
C GLU A 199 18.06 9.89 -75.45
N TRP A 200 18.44 8.63 -75.70
CA TRP A 200 19.40 8.29 -76.77
C TRP A 200 18.73 8.06 -78.12
N MET A 201 17.55 7.40 -78.13
CA MET A 201 16.93 6.92 -79.35
C MET A 201 15.74 7.76 -79.81
N ALA A 202 14.98 8.39 -78.91
CA ALA A 202 13.71 9.02 -79.31
C ALA A 202 13.96 10.20 -80.25
N GLY A 203 13.38 10.14 -81.46
CA GLY A 203 13.59 11.14 -82.50
C GLY A 203 14.79 10.88 -83.42
N SER A 204 15.66 9.92 -83.11
CA SER A 204 16.79 9.50 -83.94
C SER A 204 16.31 8.67 -85.13
N SER A 205 16.95 8.83 -86.29
CA SER A 205 16.68 8.01 -87.48
C SER A 205 17.46 6.70 -87.40
N LEU A 206 16.78 5.58 -87.14
CA LEU A 206 17.40 4.27 -86.99
C LEU A 206 16.76 3.27 -87.97
N PRO A 207 17.51 2.28 -88.48
CA PRO A 207 16.90 1.13 -89.16
C PRO A 207 15.93 0.41 -88.20
N ASP A 208 14.77 -0.01 -88.70
CA ASP A 208 13.72 -0.62 -87.86
C ASP A 208 14.21 -1.87 -87.10
N ALA A 209 15.01 -2.72 -87.76
CA ALA A 209 15.60 -3.91 -87.13
C ALA A 209 16.53 -3.56 -85.95
N VAL A 210 17.31 -2.47 -86.08
CA VAL A 210 18.22 -1.98 -85.03
C VAL A 210 17.40 -1.45 -83.85
N TYR A 211 16.40 -0.60 -84.12
CA TYR A 211 15.51 -0.08 -83.08
C TYR A 211 14.76 -1.19 -82.33
N GLN A 212 14.19 -2.17 -83.05
CA GLN A 212 13.46 -3.28 -82.43
C GLN A 212 14.36 -4.11 -81.52
N TYR A 213 15.60 -4.41 -81.94
CA TYR A 213 16.54 -5.14 -81.10
C TYR A 213 16.93 -4.36 -79.83
N LEU A 214 17.19 -3.05 -79.97
CA LEU A 214 17.52 -2.20 -78.83
C LEU A 214 16.36 -2.12 -77.82
N HIS A 215 15.14 -2.03 -78.30
CA HIS A 215 13.96 -1.99 -77.43
C HIS A 215 13.65 -3.36 -76.79
N GLN A 216 13.61 -4.44 -77.58
CA GLN A 216 13.10 -5.75 -77.13
C GLN A 216 14.16 -6.62 -76.45
N SER A 217 15.42 -6.53 -76.86
CA SER A 217 16.50 -7.39 -76.34
C SER A 217 17.47 -6.61 -75.46
N MET A 218 17.95 -5.45 -75.91
CA MET A 218 18.90 -4.64 -75.14
C MET A 218 18.23 -3.98 -73.93
N GLY A 219 16.98 -3.54 -74.03
CA GLY A 219 16.22 -2.96 -72.91
C GLY A 219 16.18 -3.85 -71.66
N PRO A 220 15.69 -5.11 -71.75
CA PRO A 220 15.75 -6.05 -70.63
C PRO A 220 17.17 -6.34 -70.11
N ALA A 221 18.17 -6.39 -70.99
CA ALA A 221 19.56 -6.59 -70.61
C ALA A 221 20.12 -5.44 -69.78
N LEU A 222 19.86 -4.21 -70.22
CA LEU A 222 20.24 -3.01 -69.49
C LEU A 222 19.57 -2.95 -68.12
N ARG A 223 18.30 -3.38 -68.00
CA ARG A 223 17.60 -3.50 -66.70
C ARG A 223 18.30 -4.48 -65.78
N TYR A 224 18.73 -5.63 -66.31
CA TYR A 224 19.49 -6.61 -65.55
C TYR A 224 20.81 -6.03 -65.04
N LEU A 225 21.52 -5.24 -65.85
CA LEU A 225 22.77 -4.58 -65.40
C LEU A 225 22.53 -3.59 -64.26
N VAL A 226 21.46 -2.79 -64.34
CA VAL A 226 21.09 -1.82 -63.28
C VAL A 226 20.69 -2.55 -62.00
N ILE A 227 19.88 -3.61 -62.09
CA ILE A 227 19.43 -4.40 -60.92
C ILE A 227 20.61 -5.06 -60.20
N ASN A 228 21.61 -5.54 -60.94
CA ASN A 228 22.79 -6.22 -60.40
C ASN A 228 24.00 -5.29 -60.19
N GLU A 229 23.77 -3.97 -60.22
CA GLU A 229 24.79 -2.94 -59.93
C GLU A 229 26.07 -3.09 -60.79
N GLN A 230 25.93 -3.52 -62.04
CA GLN A 230 27.04 -3.72 -62.99
C GLN A 230 27.46 -2.41 -63.67
N HIS A 231 27.98 -1.46 -62.89
CA HIS A 231 28.28 -0.10 -63.35
C HIS A 231 29.23 -0.03 -64.55
N GLU A 232 30.30 -0.84 -64.57
CA GLU A 232 31.27 -0.83 -65.68
C GLU A 232 30.63 -1.27 -67.01
N GLN A 233 29.79 -2.30 -66.97
CA GLN A 233 29.08 -2.78 -68.16
C GLN A 233 27.99 -1.79 -68.60
N TRP A 234 27.31 -1.15 -67.64
CA TRP A 234 26.35 -0.10 -67.91
C TRP A 234 26.99 1.09 -68.64
N ASP A 235 28.12 1.58 -68.16
CA ASP A 235 28.83 2.72 -68.76
C ASP A 235 29.33 2.36 -70.17
N PHE A 236 29.85 1.13 -70.34
CA PHE A 236 30.26 0.63 -71.64
C PHE A 236 29.10 0.63 -72.66
N TRP A 237 27.95 0.07 -72.29
CA TRP A 237 26.79 0.00 -73.19
C TRP A 237 26.15 1.36 -73.41
N THR A 238 26.12 2.22 -72.38
CA THR A 238 25.65 3.61 -72.49
C THR A 238 26.41 4.37 -73.57
N ASP A 239 27.74 4.37 -73.50
CA ASP A 239 28.58 5.06 -74.49
C ASP A 239 28.47 4.41 -75.88
N THR A 240 28.42 3.08 -75.95
CA THR A 240 28.27 2.36 -77.23
C THR A 240 26.94 2.68 -77.92
N LEU A 241 25.83 2.68 -77.19
CA LEU A 241 24.50 2.94 -77.73
C LEU A 241 24.29 4.42 -78.09
N GLN A 242 24.86 5.35 -77.34
CA GLN A 242 24.88 6.77 -77.72
C GLN A 242 25.67 7.00 -79.01
N GLN A 243 26.85 6.37 -79.15
CA GLN A 243 27.64 6.44 -80.38
C GLN A 243 26.90 5.81 -81.56
N LEU A 244 26.22 4.67 -81.35
CA LEU A 244 25.36 4.03 -82.34
C LEU A 244 24.29 5.00 -82.85
N CYS A 245 23.53 5.63 -81.96
CA CYS A 245 22.48 6.56 -82.35
C CYS A 245 23.04 7.75 -83.16
N ARG A 246 24.18 8.31 -82.74
CA ARG A 246 24.87 9.40 -83.46
C ARG A 246 25.35 9.00 -84.86
N VAL A 247 25.81 7.76 -85.04
CA VAL A 247 26.30 7.28 -86.36
C VAL A 247 25.16 7.21 -87.38
N PHE A 248 23.95 6.87 -86.96
CA PHE A 248 22.79 6.77 -87.83
C PHE A 248 22.02 8.09 -88.02
N GLU A 249 22.39 9.16 -87.30
CA GLU A 249 21.78 10.47 -87.53
C GLU A 249 22.05 10.98 -88.96
N PRO A 250 21.05 11.59 -89.62
CA PRO A 250 21.19 12.05 -90.99
C PRO A 250 22.17 13.23 -91.09
N ASN A 251 23.41 12.96 -91.54
CA ASN A 251 24.48 13.94 -91.69
C ASN A 251 24.20 14.97 -92.80
N LYS A 252 24.17 16.27 -92.46
CA LYS A 252 24.01 17.39 -93.41
C LYS A 252 25.26 18.27 -93.57
N THR A 253 26.28 18.12 -92.72
CA THR A 253 27.50 18.96 -92.69
C THR A 253 28.76 18.15 -92.97
N PHE A 254 29.78 18.81 -93.54
CA PHE A 254 31.08 18.20 -93.85
C PHE A 254 31.80 17.67 -92.59
N GLU A 255 31.79 18.44 -91.50
CA GLU A 255 32.37 18.03 -90.21
C GLU A 255 31.70 16.78 -89.63
N ALA A 256 30.38 16.65 -89.77
CA ALA A 256 29.65 15.48 -89.31
C ALA A 256 30.05 14.23 -90.12
N GLN A 257 30.28 14.39 -91.43
CA GLN A 257 30.73 13.31 -92.29
C GLN A 257 32.17 12.88 -91.98
N GLU A 258 33.08 13.81 -91.68
CA GLU A 258 34.43 13.47 -91.20
C GLU A 258 34.40 12.73 -89.86
N SER A 259 33.52 13.16 -88.94
CA SER A 259 33.31 12.48 -87.66
C SER A 259 32.77 11.06 -87.83
N LEU A 260 31.86 10.84 -88.80
CA LEU A 260 31.33 9.52 -89.16
C LEU A 260 32.45 8.58 -89.63
N HIS A 261 33.30 9.05 -90.56
CA HIS A 261 34.43 8.25 -91.07
C HIS A 261 35.40 7.82 -89.97
N ARG A 262 35.55 8.62 -88.90
CA ARG A 262 36.40 8.29 -87.75
C ARG A 262 35.71 7.35 -86.76
N THR A 263 34.44 7.62 -86.43
CA THR A 263 33.75 6.96 -85.31
C THR A 263 33.05 5.66 -85.71
N ALA A 264 32.52 5.56 -86.94
CA ALA A 264 31.77 4.38 -87.38
C ALA A 264 32.61 3.08 -87.41
N PRO A 265 33.87 3.07 -87.92
CA PRO A 265 34.71 1.87 -87.87
C PRO A 265 35.07 1.44 -86.44
N GLN A 266 35.29 2.41 -85.54
CA GLN A 266 35.60 2.14 -84.14
C GLN A 266 34.39 1.51 -83.42
N LEU A 267 33.19 2.01 -83.69
CA LEU A 267 31.95 1.46 -83.17
C LEU A 267 31.72 0.02 -83.66
N GLY A 268 31.89 -0.23 -84.96
CA GLY A 268 31.76 -1.56 -85.53
C GLY A 268 32.72 -2.58 -84.91
N ALA A 269 33.99 -2.20 -84.74
CA ALA A 269 34.99 -3.03 -84.07
C ALA A 269 34.63 -3.29 -82.60
N ARG A 270 34.16 -2.26 -81.88
CA ARG A 270 33.74 -2.37 -80.48
C ARG A 270 32.55 -3.31 -80.29
N LEU A 271 31.52 -3.21 -81.15
CA LEU A 271 30.36 -4.10 -81.11
C LEU A 271 30.75 -5.54 -81.45
N SER A 272 31.65 -5.74 -82.42
CA SER A 272 32.10 -7.08 -82.83
C SER A 272 32.94 -7.77 -81.75
N ALA A 273 33.75 -7.00 -81.01
CA ALA A 273 34.59 -7.53 -79.92
C ALA A 273 33.82 -7.68 -78.60
N ALA A 274 32.70 -6.97 -78.42
CA ALA A 274 31.91 -7.02 -77.20
C ALA A 274 31.18 -8.36 -77.06
N LYS A 275 31.15 -8.89 -75.83
CA LYS A 275 30.33 -10.06 -75.50
C LYS A 275 28.86 -9.63 -75.39
N PRO A 276 27.90 -10.45 -75.88
CA PRO A 276 26.49 -10.16 -75.70
C PRO A 276 26.15 -10.04 -74.21
N PRO A 277 25.26 -9.10 -73.82
CA PRO A 277 24.75 -9.02 -72.46
C PRO A 277 24.07 -10.32 -72.01
N ALA A 278 24.08 -10.61 -70.70
CA ALA A 278 23.67 -11.90 -70.15
C ALA A 278 22.23 -12.35 -70.50
N THR A 279 21.30 -11.43 -70.75
CA THR A 279 19.91 -11.76 -71.11
C THR A 279 19.65 -11.74 -72.61
N CYS A 280 20.64 -11.39 -73.43
CA CYS A 280 20.53 -11.37 -74.88
C CYS A 280 20.93 -12.73 -75.46
N ASP A 281 20.20 -13.17 -76.49
CA ASP A 281 20.58 -14.34 -77.27
C ASP A 281 21.81 -14.03 -78.15
N SER A 282 22.73 -15.00 -78.28
CA SER A 282 23.98 -14.80 -79.02
C SER A 282 23.72 -14.65 -80.52
N ASP A 283 22.80 -15.43 -81.09
CA ASP A 283 22.48 -15.36 -82.52
C ASP A 283 21.75 -14.06 -82.85
N GLY A 284 20.83 -13.64 -81.96
CA GLY A 284 20.17 -12.34 -82.01
C GLY A 284 21.17 -11.18 -81.98
N TYR A 285 22.16 -11.23 -81.09
CA TYR A 285 23.22 -10.22 -81.01
C TYR A 285 24.08 -10.17 -82.27
N HIS A 286 24.52 -11.32 -82.78
CA HIS A 286 25.32 -11.35 -84.01
C HIS A 286 24.55 -10.81 -85.23
N ARG A 287 23.24 -11.10 -85.32
CA ARG A 287 22.38 -10.51 -86.34
C ARG A 287 22.30 -8.99 -86.20
N PHE A 288 22.07 -8.50 -84.98
CA PHE A 288 22.08 -7.06 -84.69
C PHE A 288 23.39 -6.38 -85.10
N VAL A 289 24.54 -6.95 -84.72
CA VAL A 289 25.85 -6.40 -85.11
C VAL A 289 26.01 -6.38 -86.63
N SER A 290 25.57 -7.44 -87.31
CA SER A 290 25.63 -7.52 -88.78
C SER A 290 24.77 -6.43 -89.44
N GLU A 291 23.54 -6.22 -88.97
CA GLU A 291 22.65 -5.15 -89.44
C GLU A 291 23.25 -3.76 -89.22
N VAL A 292 23.88 -3.54 -88.06
CA VAL A 292 24.58 -2.27 -87.77
C VAL A 292 25.76 -2.05 -88.71
N LEU A 293 26.59 -3.07 -88.95
CA LEU A 293 27.75 -2.97 -89.84
C LEU A 293 27.32 -2.71 -91.29
N LEU A 294 26.29 -3.41 -91.78
CA LEU A 294 25.70 -3.15 -93.10
C LEU A 294 25.20 -1.71 -93.20
N GLY A 295 24.51 -1.21 -92.17
CA GLY A 295 24.07 0.18 -92.12
C GLY A 295 25.24 1.17 -92.14
N ILE A 296 26.32 0.89 -91.40
CA ILE A 296 27.52 1.73 -91.41
C ILE A 296 28.17 1.78 -92.80
N ASP A 297 28.33 0.64 -93.46
CA ASP A 297 28.94 0.57 -94.80
C ASP A 297 28.13 1.35 -95.84
N GLU A 298 26.80 1.27 -95.76
CA GLU A 298 25.88 2.06 -96.61
C GLU A 298 26.03 3.57 -96.38
N LEU A 299 26.14 4.02 -95.12
CA LEU A 299 26.36 5.42 -94.77
C LEU A 299 27.73 5.93 -95.26
N LEU A 300 28.79 5.14 -95.08
CA LEU A 300 30.14 5.50 -95.52
C LEU A 300 30.26 5.54 -97.06
N ALA A 301 29.47 4.74 -97.77
CA ALA A 301 29.32 4.82 -99.22
C ALA A 301 28.47 6.01 -99.70
N GLY A 302 27.90 6.80 -98.77
CA GLY A 302 27.06 7.96 -99.07
C GLY A 302 25.65 7.62 -99.53
N ARG A 303 25.18 6.38 -99.28
CA ARG A 303 23.83 5.92 -99.64
C ARG A 303 22.83 6.29 -98.54
N LYS A 304 21.57 6.47 -98.93
CA LYS A 304 20.47 6.74 -97.98
C LYS A 304 19.90 5.42 -97.48
N LEU A 305 19.81 5.26 -96.17
CA LEU A 305 19.13 4.13 -95.53
C LEU A 305 17.64 4.38 -95.36
N ASP A 306 16.87 3.30 -95.47
CA ASP A 306 15.48 3.28 -95.03
C ASP A 306 15.46 3.24 -93.50
N THR A 307 15.08 4.37 -92.88
CA THR A 307 15.13 4.56 -91.44
C THR A 307 13.77 5.02 -90.93
N VAL A 308 13.44 4.58 -89.72
CA VAL A 308 12.25 5.01 -89.00
C VAL A 308 12.71 6.00 -87.93
N ILE A 309 11.92 7.07 -87.72
CA ILE A 309 12.12 7.94 -86.55
C ILE A 309 11.71 7.13 -85.33
N ALA A 310 12.69 6.77 -84.50
CA ALA A 310 12.45 5.92 -83.35
C ALA A 310 11.41 6.56 -82.41
N PRO A 311 10.26 5.90 -82.18
CA PRO A 311 9.24 6.41 -81.29
C PRO A 311 9.71 6.33 -79.84
N PRO A 312 9.20 7.18 -78.93
CA PRO A 312 9.46 7.03 -77.51
C PRO A 312 8.88 5.70 -77.00
N ILE A 313 9.68 4.96 -76.25
CA ILE A 313 9.37 3.65 -75.66
C ILE A 313 8.18 3.73 -74.71
N SER A 314 7.93 4.89 -74.08
CA SER A 314 6.88 5.05 -73.07
C SER A 314 5.86 6.11 -73.50
N LYS A 315 4.67 5.69 -73.96
CA LYS A 315 3.46 6.52 -73.81
C LYS A 315 2.90 6.31 -72.40
N LYS A 316 2.75 7.42 -71.67
CA LYS A 316 2.20 7.54 -70.31
C LYS A 316 1.25 6.37 -69.97
N ARG A 317 1.61 5.55 -68.98
CA ARG A 317 0.60 5.23 -67.98
C ARG A 317 0.29 6.56 -67.30
N GLU A 318 -0.76 7.25 -67.75
CA GLU A 318 -1.50 8.02 -66.77
C GLU A 318 -1.75 7.01 -65.65
N PRO A 319 -1.26 7.26 -64.42
CA PRO A 319 -1.74 6.45 -63.33
C PRO A 319 -3.25 6.55 -63.47
N LEU A 320 -3.92 5.41 -63.70
CA LEU A 320 -5.36 5.34 -63.51
C LEU A 320 -5.56 6.10 -62.22
N ASN A 321 -6.32 7.19 -62.30
CA ASN A 321 -6.60 8.10 -61.21
C ASN A 321 -7.46 7.28 -60.22
N VAL A 322 -6.85 6.27 -59.58
CA VAL A 322 -7.30 5.65 -58.36
C VAL A 322 -7.28 6.84 -57.45
N ARG A 323 -8.45 7.44 -57.24
CA ARG A 323 -8.60 8.64 -56.42
C ARG A 323 -7.82 8.38 -55.15
N SER A 324 -6.66 9.01 -55.01
CA SER A 324 -5.89 8.93 -53.79
C SER A 324 -6.82 9.42 -52.69
N HIS A 325 -6.86 8.67 -51.60
CA HIS A 325 -7.62 9.10 -50.46
C HIS A 325 -7.11 10.46 -50.03
N ARG A 326 -7.99 11.37 -49.61
CA ARG A 326 -7.62 12.76 -49.24
C ARG A 326 -6.54 12.83 -48.16
N ARG A 327 -6.38 11.74 -47.42
CA ARG A 327 -5.50 11.60 -46.25
C ARG A 327 -4.32 10.66 -46.49
N ASP A 328 -4.07 10.21 -47.72
CA ASP A 328 -2.95 9.28 -47.99
C ASP A 328 -1.58 9.90 -47.66
N SER A 329 -1.45 11.23 -47.71
CA SER A 329 -0.23 11.95 -47.34
C SER A 329 -0.05 12.18 -45.83
N GLU A 330 -1.03 11.82 -45.00
CA GLU A 330 -0.93 11.97 -43.54
C GLU A 330 -0.04 10.89 -42.92
N LYS A 331 0.61 11.22 -41.79
CA LYS A 331 1.48 10.26 -41.08
C LYS A 331 0.64 9.33 -40.20
N HIS A 332 0.68 8.02 -40.47
CA HIS A 332 -0.08 6.99 -39.74
C HIS A 332 0.55 6.51 -38.42
N ARG A 333 1.77 6.95 -38.06
CA ARG A 333 2.50 6.64 -36.79
C ARG A 333 2.76 5.16 -36.46
N LEU A 334 2.49 4.22 -37.38
CA LEU A 334 2.74 2.79 -37.15
C LEU A 334 4.22 2.44 -37.26
N GLN A 335 4.68 1.53 -36.41
CA GLN A 335 6.00 0.92 -36.47
C GLN A 335 5.89 -0.54 -36.88
N CYS A 336 6.86 -1.03 -37.66
CA CYS A 336 6.92 -2.45 -38.03
C CYS A 336 6.86 -3.31 -36.76
N GLY A 337 5.94 -4.27 -36.76
CA GLY A 337 5.70 -5.14 -35.61
C GLY A 337 4.52 -4.72 -34.72
N ASP A 338 3.91 -3.56 -34.96
CA ASP A 338 2.72 -3.12 -34.22
C ASP A 338 1.52 -4.02 -34.53
N TRP A 339 0.83 -4.46 -33.48
CA TRP A 339 -0.36 -5.30 -33.59
C TRP A 339 -1.63 -4.45 -33.54
N LEU A 340 -2.59 -4.79 -34.39
CA LEU A 340 -3.87 -4.12 -34.52
C LEU A 340 -5.00 -5.14 -34.62
N VAL A 341 -6.17 -4.71 -34.17
CA VAL A 341 -7.42 -5.46 -34.24
C VAL A 341 -8.33 -4.75 -35.24
N PHE A 342 -8.66 -5.44 -36.33
CA PHE A 342 -9.62 -5.01 -37.34
C PHE A 342 -10.96 -5.69 -37.06
N ARG A 343 -11.98 -4.90 -36.73
CA ARG A 343 -13.34 -5.41 -36.52
C ARG A 343 -14.03 -5.58 -37.87
N THR A 344 -14.22 -6.82 -38.29
CA THR A 344 -14.98 -7.12 -39.51
C THR A 344 -16.41 -7.49 -39.15
N GLN A 345 -17.38 -7.05 -39.96
CA GLN A 345 -18.80 -7.36 -39.73
C GLN A 345 -19.15 -8.84 -39.98
N LEU A 346 -18.30 -9.57 -40.71
CA LEU A 346 -18.57 -10.93 -41.20
C LEU A 346 -17.70 -12.01 -40.53
N GLU A 347 -16.44 -11.71 -40.19
CA GLU A 347 -15.45 -12.71 -39.75
C GLU A 347 -14.93 -12.45 -38.33
N GLY A 348 -15.48 -11.46 -37.61
CA GLY A 348 -15.06 -11.10 -36.26
C GLY A 348 -13.81 -10.22 -36.22
N ASP A 349 -13.07 -10.32 -35.12
CA ASP A 349 -11.88 -9.50 -34.83
C ASP A 349 -10.63 -10.11 -35.48
N LEU A 350 -10.19 -9.53 -36.59
CA LEU A 350 -8.96 -9.90 -37.28
C LEU A 350 -7.75 -9.23 -36.61
N ARG A 351 -6.88 -10.05 -36.03
CA ARG A 351 -5.65 -9.58 -35.39
C ARG A 351 -4.48 -9.69 -36.36
N CYS A 352 -3.89 -8.57 -36.71
CA CYS A 352 -2.80 -8.50 -37.66
C CYS A 352 -1.69 -7.58 -37.18
N GLN A 353 -0.50 -7.81 -37.73
CA GLN A 353 0.70 -7.06 -37.45
C GLN A 353 1.03 -6.19 -38.66
N TYR A 354 1.34 -4.92 -38.42
CA TYR A 354 1.81 -4.02 -39.45
C TYR A 354 3.22 -4.40 -39.89
N LEU A 355 3.41 -4.58 -41.20
CA LEU A 355 4.68 -4.97 -41.80
C LEU A 355 5.42 -3.77 -42.38
N LEU A 356 4.84 -3.11 -43.38
CA LEU A 356 5.45 -2.00 -44.11
C LEU A 356 4.40 -1.21 -44.90
N GLN A 357 4.78 0.00 -45.32
CA GLN A 357 4.09 0.77 -46.36
C GLN A 357 4.79 0.45 -47.68
N SER A 358 4.05 -0.07 -48.66
CA SER A 358 4.64 -0.50 -49.92
C SER A 358 5.23 0.71 -50.62
N PRO A 359 6.52 0.69 -50.98
CA PRO A 359 7.13 1.80 -51.71
C PRO A 359 6.59 1.92 -53.15
N VAL A 360 5.89 0.90 -53.64
CA VAL A 360 5.32 0.84 -55.00
C VAL A 360 3.87 1.30 -55.02
N SER A 361 3.02 0.73 -54.15
CA SER A 361 1.59 1.07 -54.13
C SER A 361 1.21 2.15 -53.13
N ASP A 362 2.13 2.55 -52.24
CA ASP A 362 1.89 3.46 -51.11
C ASP A 362 0.84 2.95 -50.10
N GLU A 363 0.49 1.66 -50.18
CA GLU A 363 -0.49 1.01 -49.31
C GLU A 363 0.19 0.33 -48.12
N LEU A 364 -0.50 0.35 -46.97
CA LEU A 364 -0.10 -0.32 -45.75
C LEU A 364 -0.39 -1.82 -45.86
N ILE A 365 0.63 -2.63 -45.62
CA ILE A 365 0.56 -4.09 -45.64
C ILE A 365 0.54 -4.64 -44.21
N PHE A 366 -0.44 -5.49 -43.94
CA PHE A 366 -0.59 -6.20 -42.67
C PHE A 366 -0.55 -7.71 -42.87
N VAL A 367 0.12 -8.38 -41.95
CA VAL A 367 0.26 -9.84 -41.92
C VAL A 367 -0.47 -10.43 -40.72
N ASN A 368 -0.97 -11.66 -40.84
CA ASN A 368 -1.54 -12.37 -39.70
C ASN A 368 -0.46 -12.94 -38.78
N ARG A 369 -0.90 -13.59 -37.69
CA ARG A 369 -0.02 -14.32 -36.76
C ARG A 369 0.87 -15.38 -37.42
N GLN A 370 0.52 -15.88 -38.60
CA GLN A 370 1.32 -16.84 -39.36
C GLN A 370 2.28 -16.18 -40.36
N GLY A 371 2.26 -14.85 -40.50
CA GLY A 371 3.11 -14.11 -41.43
C GLY A 371 2.57 -14.03 -42.85
N HIS A 372 1.32 -14.44 -43.10
CA HIS A 372 0.65 -14.29 -44.39
C HIS A 372 0.01 -12.90 -44.51
N LYS A 373 0.12 -12.27 -45.68
CA LYS A 373 -0.56 -11.01 -46.00
C LYS A 373 -2.08 -11.19 -45.93
N VAL A 374 -2.75 -10.38 -45.11
CA VAL A 374 -4.21 -10.43 -44.91
C VAL A 374 -4.90 -9.14 -45.31
N ILE A 375 -4.27 -7.98 -45.07
CA ILE A 375 -4.85 -6.67 -45.40
C ILE A 375 -3.81 -5.86 -46.18
N GLN A 376 -4.28 -5.18 -47.23
CA GLN A 376 -3.55 -4.16 -47.97
C GLN A 376 -4.51 -3.00 -48.21
N VAL A 377 -4.21 -1.84 -47.61
CA VAL A 377 -5.10 -0.66 -47.63
C VAL A 377 -4.30 0.63 -47.74
N SER A 378 -4.86 1.65 -48.41
CA SER A 378 -4.23 2.97 -48.45
C SER A 378 -4.19 3.61 -47.05
N VAL A 379 -3.23 4.51 -46.84
CA VAL A 379 -3.04 5.22 -45.57
C VAL A 379 -4.31 5.95 -45.15
N GLY A 380 -4.99 6.63 -46.07
CA GLY A 380 -6.20 7.38 -45.77
C GLY A 380 -7.39 6.50 -45.39
N LYS A 381 -7.56 5.34 -46.03
CA LYS A 381 -8.60 4.36 -45.62
C LYS A 381 -8.33 3.82 -44.23
N PHE A 382 -7.06 3.56 -43.90
CA PHE A 382 -6.65 3.13 -42.57
C PHE A 382 -6.97 4.18 -41.50
N LEU A 383 -6.65 5.46 -41.78
CA LEU A 383 -6.94 6.55 -40.84
C LEU A 383 -8.44 6.76 -40.62
N ASP A 384 -9.24 6.67 -41.69
CA ASP A 384 -10.70 6.72 -41.55
C ASP A 384 -11.25 5.53 -40.75
N ALA A 385 -10.69 4.33 -40.93
CA ALA A 385 -11.08 3.15 -40.17
C ALA A 385 -10.66 3.25 -38.68
N LEU A 386 -9.54 3.92 -38.39
CA LEU A 386 -9.10 4.25 -37.04
C LEU A 386 -10.06 5.25 -36.37
N ASP A 387 -10.48 6.30 -37.08
CA ASP A 387 -11.43 7.31 -36.59
C ASP A 387 -12.81 6.70 -36.31
N ARG A 388 -13.26 5.76 -37.15
CA ARG A 388 -14.50 4.99 -36.96
C ARG A 388 -14.41 3.92 -35.87
N ARG A 389 -13.22 3.69 -35.30
CA ARG A 389 -12.93 2.60 -34.34
C ARG A 389 -13.19 1.19 -34.90
N GLU A 390 -13.18 1.05 -36.22
CA GLU A 390 -13.14 -0.25 -36.91
C GLU A 390 -11.76 -0.90 -36.73
N VAL A 391 -10.72 -0.09 -36.58
CA VAL A 391 -9.36 -0.55 -36.26
C VAL A 391 -8.92 -0.01 -34.91
N GLN A 392 -8.32 -0.86 -34.09
CA GLN A 392 -7.81 -0.47 -32.77
C GLN A 392 -6.39 -1.03 -32.57
N PRO A 393 -5.41 -0.22 -32.14
CA PRO A 393 -4.10 -0.73 -31.81
C PRO A 393 -4.20 -1.62 -30.57
N MET A 394 -3.54 -2.78 -30.62
CA MET A 394 -3.42 -3.65 -29.45
C MET A 394 -2.49 -2.97 -28.43
N ALA A 395 -2.91 -2.93 -27.17
CA ALA A 395 -2.13 -2.26 -26.14
C ALA A 395 -0.78 -2.97 -25.94
N LYS A 396 0.34 -2.23 -26.02
CA LYS A 396 1.69 -2.74 -25.76
C LYS A 396 1.94 -2.90 -24.26
N ILE A 397 1.12 -3.71 -23.59
CA ILE A 397 1.14 -3.91 -22.15
C ILE A 397 1.64 -5.33 -21.85
N ARG A 398 2.61 -5.42 -20.94
CA ARG A 398 2.96 -6.68 -20.28
C ARG A 398 1.90 -6.98 -19.22
N VAL A 399 0.91 -7.79 -19.60
CA VAL A 399 -0.32 -8.01 -18.84
C VAL A 399 -0.04 -8.50 -17.43
N TYR A 400 0.79 -9.53 -17.29
CA TYR A 400 1.11 -10.12 -15.99
C TYR A 400 2.03 -9.22 -15.18
N SER A 401 3.09 -8.66 -15.78
CA SER A 401 3.95 -7.67 -15.10
C SER A 401 3.14 -6.52 -14.50
N THR A 402 2.16 -6.00 -15.26
CA THR A 402 1.29 -4.91 -14.80
C THR A 402 0.39 -5.37 -13.64
N ALA A 403 -0.13 -6.59 -13.72
CA ALA A 403 -0.93 -7.19 -12.66
C ALA A 403 -0.14 -7.39 -11.37
N VAL A 404 1.09 -7.93 -11.46
CA VAL A 404 2.01 -8.11 -10.34
C VAL A 404 2.33 -6.77 -9.69
N ASN A 405 2.64 -5.73 -10.48
CA ASN A 405 2.94 -4.41 -9.95
C ASN A 405 1.74 -3.78 -9.20
N LYS A 406 0.53 -3.91 -9.74
CA LYS A 406 -0.70 -3.44 -9.09
C LYS A 406 -0.98 -4.23 -7.80
N ALA A 407 -0.91 -5.56 -7.85
CA ALA A 407 -1.16 -6.44 -6.71
C ALA A 407 -0.13 -6.23 -5.59
N ALA A 408 1.16 -6.14 -5.92
CA ALA A 408 2.24 -5.85 -4.98
C ALA A 408 2.07 -4.48 -4.31
N SER A 409 1.67 -3.46 -5.09
CA SER A 409 1.43 -2.12 -4.53
C SER A 409 0.23 -2.08 -3.58
N ARG A 410 -0.85 -2.80 -3.91
CA ARG A 410 -2.01 -2.95 -3.03
C ARG A 410 -1.68 -3.72 -1.75
N LEU A 411 -0.88 -4.78 -1.86
CA LEU A 411 -0.42 -5.55 -0.70
C LEU A 411 0.44 -4.71 0.24
N ARG A 412 1.35 -3.90 -0.30
CA ARG A 412 2.14 -2.94 0.51
C ARG A 412 1.26 -1.94 1.23
N TYR A 413 0.27 -1.39 0.53
CA TYR A 413 -0.68 -0.45 1.13
C TYR A 413 -1.45 -1.13 2.28
N TYR A 414 -1.99 -2.33 2.04
CA TYR A 414 -2.72 -3.08 3.06
C TYR A 414 -1.85 -3.45 4.27
N HIS A 415 -0.61 -3.90 4.05
CA HIS A 415 0.32 -4.18 5.13
C HIS A 415 0.65 -2.94 5.96
N ALA A 416 0.91 -1.81 5.30
CA ALA A 416 1.20 -0.54 5.97
C ALA A 416 0.01 -0.03 6.79
N ASP A 417 -1.20 -0.17 6.26
CA ASP A 417 -2.45 0.24 6.92
C ASP A 417 -2.69 -0.56 8.21
N VAL A 418 -2.67 -1.90 8.12
CA VAL A 418 -2.86 -2.78 9.29
C VAL A 418 -1.73 -2.60 10.31
N LYS A 419 -0.50 -2.36 9.85
CA LYS A 419 0.64 -2.08 10.74
C LYS A 419 0.43 -0.77 11.50
N ALA A 420 0.01 0.29 10.83
CA ALA A 420 -0.25 1.59 11.44
C ALA A 420 -1.41 1.53 12.46
N GLU A 421 -2.49 0.82 12.14
CA GLU A 421 -3.61 0.60 13.07
C GLU A 421 -3.15 -0.09 14.36
N ARG A 422 -2.24 -1.08 14.24
CA ARG A 422 -1.69 -1.80 15.39
C ARG A 422 -0.76 -0.96 16.22
N GLU A 423 0.17 -0.24 15.59
CA GLU A 423 1.07 0.68 16.29
C GLU A 423 0.27 1.74 17.07
N LEU A 424 -0.85 2.22 16.50
CA LEU A 424 -1.78 3.11 17.18
C LEU A 424 -2.48 2.43 18.37
N GLN A 425 -2.98 1.21 18.21
CA GLN A 425 -3.61 0.44 19.29
C GLN A 425 -2.64 0.19 20.45
N GLU A 426 -1.42 -0.26 20.16
CA GLU A 426 -0.37 -0.48 21.16
C GLU A 426 0.01 0.83 21.86
N ALA A 427 0.09 1.95 21.13
CA ALA A 427 0.36 3.26 21.72
C ALA A 427 -0.77 3.71 22.67
N LEU A 428 -2.03 3.51 22.27
CA LEU A 428 -3.20 3.80 23.10
C LEU A 428 -3.25 2.91 24.35
N GLU A 429 -2.92 1.62 24.22
CA GLU A 429 -2.84 0.70 25.35
C GLU A 429 -1.73 1.08 26.33
N LYS A 430 -0.53 1.39 25.83
CA LYS A 430 0.57 1.93 26.65
C LYS A 430 0.16 3.21 27.36
N GLN A 431 -0.49 4.14 26.65
CA GLN A 431 -0.98 5.38 27.24
C GLN A 431 -2.03 5.13 28.34
N LYS A 432 -2.93 4.16 28.15
CA LYS A 432 -3.89 3.74 29.17
C LYS A 432 -3.18 3.14 30.38
N GLN A 433 -2.21 2.25 30.18
CA GLN A 433 -1.42 1.63 31.24
C GLN A 433 -0.65 2.68 32.05
N GLU A 434 0.05 3.58 31.38
CA GLU A 434 0.77 4.69 32.03
C GLU A 434 -0.19 5.60 32.83
N ARG A 435 -1.39 5.87 32.30
CA ARG A 435 -2.40 6.66 33.00
C ARG A 435 -2.94 5.93 34.22
N GLU A 436 -3.18 4.63 34.13
CA GLU A 436 -3.58 3.79 35.27
C GLU A 436 -2.49 3.72 36.33
N GLU A 437 -1.22 3.54 35.94
CA GLU A 437 -0.08 3.54 36.85
C GLU A 437 0.09 4.88 37.56
N LYS A 438 -0.03 5.99 36.83
CA LYS A 438 -0.03 7.35 37.42
C LYS A 438 -1.17 7.51 38.43
N LEU A 439 -2.38 7.08 38.08
CA LEU A 439 -3.53 7.15 38.98
C LEU A 439 -3.36 6.26 40.22
N ARG A 440 -2.77 5.06 40.06
CA ARG A 440 -2.45 4.16 41.17
C ARG A 440 -1.41 4.81 42.08
N ALA A 441 -0.33 5.36 41.53
CA ALA A 441 0.70 6.07 42.29
C ALA A 441 0.13 7.30 43.02
N GLU A 442 -0.74 8.08 42.39
CA GLU A 442 -1.45 9.19 43.03
C GLU A 442 -2.36 8.73 44.17
N ARG A 443 -3.13 7.66 43.97
CA ARG A 443 -3.98 7.06 45.02
C ARG A 443 -3.15 6.55 46.19
N GLU A 444 -2.04 5.87 45.93
CA GLU A 444 -1.12 5.40 46.97
C GLU A 444 -0.52 6.55 47.75
N ARG A 445 -0.08 7.62 47.08
CA ARG A 445 0.41 8.86 47.73
C ARG A 445 -0.68 9.51 48.57
N ALA A 446 -1.91 9.61 48.06
CA ALA A 446 -3.04 10.18 48.81
C ALA A 446 -3.41 9.33 50.03
N MET A 447 -3.42 8.00 49.89
CA MET A 447 -3.67 7.07 50.99
C MET A 447 -2.56 7.12 52.05
N ALA A 448 -1.29 7.22 51.63
CA ALA A 448 -0.16 7.40 52.53
C ALA A 448 -0.26 8.74 53.29
N ALA A 449 -0.59 9.83 52.60
CA ALA A 449 -0.82 11.14 53.21
C ALA A 449 -1.98 11.11 54.21
N ARG A 450 -3.09 10.45 53.88
CA ARG A 450 -4.24 10.26 54.79
C ARG A 450 -3.85 9.43 56.02
N ARG A 451 -3.11 8.33 55.85
CA ARG A 451 -2.60 7.53 56.99
C ARG A 451 -1.70 8.35 57.91
N GLN A 452 -0.83 9.19 57.34
CA GLN A 452 0.02 10.10 58.12
C GLN A 452 -0.81 11.13 58.87
N ALA A 453 -1.82 11.74 58.24
CA ALA A 453 -2.73 12.67 58.87
C ALA A 453 -3.54 12.03 60.01
N ASP A 454 -4.10 10.83 59.79
CA ASP A 454 -4.86 10.08 60.79
C ASP A 454 -3.98 9.69 61.99
N ALA A 455 -2.72 9.30 61.75
CA ALA A 455 -1.76 9.01 62.82
C ALA A 455 -1.43 10.26 63.66
N LEU A 456 -1.25 11.41 63.02
CA LEU A 456 -1.06 12.69 63.71
C LEU A 456 -2.31 13.09 64.51
N ALA A 457 -3.50 12.89 63.95
CA ALA A 457 -4.77 13.17 64.64
C ALA A 457 -4.96 12.28 65.87
N ARG A 458 -4.67 10.97 65.78
CA ARG A 458 -4.72 10.04 66.92
C ARG A 458 -3.74 10.44 68.03
N LYS A 459 -2.51 10.83 67.68
CA LYS A 459 -1.54 11.35 68.66
C LYS A 459 -2.04 12.60 69.38
N LYS A 460 -2.65 13.55 68.64
CA LYS A 460 -3.25 14.75 69.23
C LYS A 460 -4.44 14.43 70.14
N ALA A 461 -5.33 13.53 69.73
CA ALA A 461 -6.48 13.12 70.53
C ALA A 461 -6.05 12.43 71.84
N MET A 462 -5.07 11.54 71.77
CA MET A 462 -4.52 10.86 72.96
C MET A 462 -3.88 11.85 73.95
N ALA A 463 -3.16 12.87 73.44
CA ALA A 463 -2.61 13.93 74.28
C ALA A 463 -3.71 14.80 74.95
N GLN A 464 -4.80 15.08 74.24
CA GLN A 464 -5.94 15.82 74.79
C GLN A 464 -6.67 15.01 75.88
N GLU A 465 -6.79 13.69 75.71
CA GLU A 465 -7.46 12.82 76.67
C GLU A 465 -6.67 12.67 77.97
N LEU A 466 -5.33 12.52 77.88
CA LEU A 466 -4.42 12.57 79.02
C LEU A 466 -4.54 13.89 79.80
N ALA A 467 -4.53 15.03 79.10
CA ALA A 467 -4.69 16.35 79.72
C ALA A 467 -6.05 16.51 80.43
N ARG A 468 -7.13 15.93 79.87
CA ARG A 468 -8.47 15.96 80.49
C ARG A 468 -8.53 15.16 81.80
N LEU A 469 -7.89 13.99 81.84
CA LEU A 469 -7.82 13.15 83.04
C LEU A 469 -7.00 13.82 84.16
N GLU A 470 -5.93 14.53 83.80
CA GLU A 470 -5.13 15.29 84.77
C GLU A 470 -5.91 16.47 85.37
N ALA A 471 -6.70 17.18 84.57
CA ALA A 471 -7.54 18.27 85.06
C ALA A 471 -8.60 17.79 86.08
N LEU A 472 -9.28 16.68 85.78
CA LEU A 472 -10.29 16.08 86.69
C LEU A 472 -9.69 15.62 88.03
N LYS A 473 -8.43 15.15 88.05
CA LYS A 473 -7.76 14.79 89.30
C LYS A 473 -7.50 16.01 90.18
N ARG A 474 -7.07 17.13 89.60
CA ARG A 474 -6.79 18.37 90.34
C ARG A 474 -8.05 18.94 91.01
N GLU A 475 -9.18 18.94 90.32
CA GLU A 475 -10.46 19.41 90.89
C GLU A 475 -10.90 18.56 92.10
N ARG A 476 -10.67 17.25 92.08
CA ARG A 476 -11.05 16.34 93.17
C ARG A 476 -10.21 16.56 94.43
N GLU A 477 -8.92 16.80 94.28
CA GLU A 477 -8.00 17.06 95.40
C GLU A 477 -8.30 18.40 96.10
N GLU A 478 -8.73 19.42 95.36
CA GLU A 478 -9.12 20.72 95.92
C GLU A 478 -10.43 20.64 96.73
N ALA A 479 -11.41 19.87 96.24
CA ALA A 479 -12.68 19.67 96.94
C ALA A 479 -12.50 18.98 98.32
N GLU A 480 -11.64 17.96 98.40
CA GLU A 480 -11.39 17.23 99.65
C GLU A 480 -10.73 18.08 100.74
N ARG A 481 -9.88 19.05 100.38
CA ARG A 481 -9.28 19.98 101.35
C ARG A 481 -10.32 20.90 101.98
N SER A 482 -11.20 21.47 101.16
CA SER A 482 -12.23 22.41 101.63
C SER A 482 -13.21 21.77 102.63
N ALA A 483 -13.51 20.48 102.48
CA ALA A 483 -14.44 19.76 103.37
C ALA A 483 -13.86 19.52 104.78
N ARG A 484 -12.54 19.36 104.92
CA ARG A 484 -11.90 19.12 106.23
C ARG A 484 -11.89 20.37 107.12
N GLU A 485 -11.67 21.53 106.51
CA GLU A 485 -11.63 22.81 107.22
C GLU A 485 -13.01 23.19 107.79
N ALA A 486 -14.10 22.89 107.06
CA ALA A 486 -15.47 23.16 107.50
C ALA A 486 -15.87 22.37 108.76
N LEU A 487 -15.44 21.10 108.88
CA LEU A 487 -15.78 20.24 110.02
C LEU A 487 -15.12 20.71 111.33
N GLN A 488 -13.91 21.26 111.24
CA GLN A 488 -13.15 21.71 112.40
C GLN A 488 -13.75 22.99 113.00
N ALA A 489 -14.22 23.91 112.15
CA ALA A 489 -14.91 25.12 112.58
C ALA A 489 -16.23 24.83 113.33
N GLN A 490 -16.96 23.79 112.91
CA GLN A 490 -18.24 23.41 113.52
C GLN A 490 -18.07 22.94 114.99
N ARG A 491 -17.01 22.16 115.29
CA ARG A 491 -16.77 21.64 116.65
C ARG A 491 -16.45 22.74 117.67
N TRP A 492 -15.71 23.76 117.25
CA TRP A 492 -15.36 24.90 118.10
C TRP A 492 -16.59 25.71 118.53
N GLN A 493 -17.53 25.95 117.60
CA GLN A 493 -18.74 26.72 117.91
C GLN A 493 -19.65 26.01 118.93
N THR A 494 -19.78 24.69 118.86
CA THR A 494 -20.62 23.92 119.78
C THR A 494 -20.09 23.96 121.22
N ALA A 495 -18.78 23.87 121.41
CA ALA A 495 -18.17 23.96 122.75
C ALA A 495 -18.24 25.37 123.34
N LEU A 496 -18.15 26.41 122.50
CA LEU A 496 -18.30 27.80 122.90
C LEU A 496 -19.68 28.07 123.52
N ALA A 497 -20.73 27.55 122.91
CA ALA A 497 -22.10 27.69 123.40
C ALA A 497 -22.32 27.01 124.77
N GLN A 498 -21.65 25.88 125.03
CA GLN A 498 -21.80 25.14 126.29
C GLN A 498 -21.16 25.88 127.48
N VAL A 499 -20.03 26.57 127.29
CA VAL A 499 -19.37 27.34 128.36
C VAL A 499 -20.15 28.62 128.71
N GLU A 500 -20.81 29.25 127.73
CA GLU A 500 -21.62 30.45 127.96
C GLU A 500 -22.88 30.20 128.79
N GLN A 501 -23.45 28.99 128.75
CA GLN A 501 -24.71 28.66 129.43
C GLN A 501 -24.56 28.31 130.92
N LEU A 502 -23.33 28.25 131.45
CA LEU A 502 -23.08 27.88 132.84
C LEU A 502 -23.64 28.92 133.83
N GLN A 503 -24.38 28.45 134.84
CA GLN A 503 -24.93 29.29 135.91
C GLN A 503 -24.17 29.08 137.23
N VAL A 504 -24.13 30.14 138.06
CA VAL A 504 -23.53 30.09 139.40
C VAL A 504 -24.26 29.02 140.23
N GLY A 505 -23.50 28.04 140.73
CA GLY A 505 -23.99 26.82 141.39
C GLY A 505 -23.76 25.52 140.62
N ALA A 506 -23.41 25.58 139.32
CA ALA A 506 -23.10 24.39 138.53
C ALA A 506 -21.84 23.66 139.02
N TYR A 507 -21.88 22.34 139.08
CA TYR A 507 -20.71 21.53 139.40
C TYR A 507 -19.88 21.26 138.14
N ALA A 508 -18.56 21.25 138.26
CA ALA A 508 -17.66 20.91 137.18
C ALA A 508 -16.55 20.00 137.72
N ASP A 509 -16.21 18.97 136.97
CA ASP A 509 -15.04 18.15 137.28
C ASP A 509 -13.88 18.72 136.45
N ILE A 510 -13.10 19.61 137.09
CA ILE A 510 -11.99 20.34 136.44
C ILE A 510 -10.67 19.72 136.94
N PRO A 511 -9.70 19.44 136.06
CA PRO A 511 -8.38 18.96 136.47
C PRO A 511 -7.62 20.08 137.19
N VAL A 512 -7.22 19.84 138.44
CA VAL A 512 -6.51 20.81 139.28
C VAL A 512 -5.16 20.21 139.66
N GLY A 513 -4.11 20.71 139.02
CA GLY A 513 -2.79 20.10 139.10
C GLY A 513 -2.73 18.72 138.45
N ASP A 514 -1.56 18.09 138.53
CA ASP A 514 -1.13 17.07 137.57
C ASP A 514 -1.61 15.64 137.91
N GLN A 515 -2.91 15.44 138.23
CA GLN A 515 -3.71 14.18 138.05
C GLN A 515 -4.83 13.90 139.09
N THR A 516 -5.50 14.91 139.64
CA THR A 516 -6.79 14.68 140.31
C THR A 516 -7.84 15.65 139.79
N ARG A 517 -8.92 15.11 139.19
CA ARG A 517 -10.12 15.88 138.87
C ARG A 517 -10.86 16.14 140.18
N GLU A 518 -10.93 17.40 140.57
CA GLU A 518 -11.67 17.77 141.77
C GLU A 518 -13.05 18.29 141.37
N ARG A 519 -14.07 17.75 142.02
CA ARG A 519 -15.45 18.21 141.85
C ARG A 519 -15.59 19.56 142.52
N CYS A 520 -15.70 20.58 141.70
CA CYS A 520 -15.84 21.96 142.14
C CYS A 520 -17.21 22.50 141.73
N HIS A 521 -17.66 23.55 142.40
CA HIS A 521 -18.87 24.27 141.99
C HIS A 521 -18.51 25.68 141.56
N LEU A 522 -19.20 26.17 140.54
CA LEU A 522 -19.04 27.51 140.00
C LEU A 522 -19.62 28.51 141.00
N GLY A 523 -18.77 29.16 141.78
CA GLY A 523 -19.21 30.10 142.80
C GLY A 523 -19.39 31.52 142.28
N MET A 524 -18.69 31.90 141.21
CA MET A 524 -18.84 33.23 140.63
C MET A 524 -18.49 33.26 139.14
N ILE A 525 -19.27 34.02 138.36
CA ILE A 525 -18.96 34.39 136.99
C ILE A 525 -18.69 35.90 136.99
N MET A 526 -17.58 36.32 136.40
CA MET A 526 -17.25 37.72 136.17
C MET A 526 -17.45 38.05 134.67
N PRO A 527 -18.59 38.64 134.27
CA PRO A 527 -18.92 38.86 132.86
C PRO A 527 -17.98 39.85 132.16
N SER A 528 -17.48 40.86 132.89
CA SER A 528 -16.62 41.91 132.35
C SER A 528 -15.20 41.43 132.00
N THR A 529 -14.71 40.37 132.64
CA THR A 529 -13.38 39.79 132.37
C THR A 529 -13.45 38.39 131.75
N GLN A 530 -14.66 37.86 131.54
CA GLN A 530 -14.93 36.52 130.99
C GLN A 530 -14.23 35.41 131.78
N LYS A 531 -14.29 35.52 133.11
CA LYS A 531 -13.63 34.58 134.03
C LYS A 531 -14.64 33.85 134.90
N TYR A 532 -14.40 32.56 135.07
CA TYR A 532 -15.22 31.64 135.84
C TYR A 532 -14.43 31.16 137.05
N LEU A 533 -14.96 31.38 138.25
CA LEU A 533 -14.29 31.03 139.51
C LEU A 533 -14.99 29.84 140.15
N PHE A 534 -14.22 28.77 140.30
CA PHE A 534 -14.69 27.53 140.90
C PHE A 534 -14.18 27.41 142.34
N TYR A 535 -15.00 26.82 143.20
CA TYR A 535 -14.75 26.65 144.63
C TYR A 535 -14.92 25.18 145.04
N ASP A 536 -14.16 24.75 146.04
CA ASP A 536 -14.22 23.39 146.62
C ASP A 536 -15.35 23.25 147.66
N LYS A 537 -15.65 22.02 148.08
CA LYS A 537 -16.64 21.64 149.12
C LYS A 537 -16.45 22.36 150.47
N PHE A 538 -15.25 22.88 150.74
CA PHE A 538 -14.94 23.69 151.94
C PHE A 538 -14.97 25.21 151.70
N GLN A 539 -15.59 25.68 150.59
CA GLN A 539 -15.68 27.08 150.17
C GLN A 539 -14.33 27.80 149.96
N ARG A 540 -13.27 27.06 149.63
CA ARG A 540 -11.98 27.64 149.21
C ARG A 540 -11.96 27.83 147.69
N LYS A 541 -11.40 28.95 147.22
CA LYS A 541 -11.23 29.24 145.78
C LYS A 541 -10.25 28.24 145.18
N LEU A 542 -10.70 27.49 144.17
CA LEU A 542 -9.98 26.37 143.57
C LEU A 542 -9.17 26.82 142.34
N GLY A 543 -9.76 27.70 141.52
CA GLY A 543 -9.09 28.26 140.35
C GLY A 543 -9.94 29.30 139.65
N GLU A 544 -9.33 30.00 138.70
CA GLU A 544 -9.95 31.02 137.86
C GLU A 544 -9.57 30.72 136.41
N TRP A 545 -10.55 30.37 135.58
CA TRP A 545 -10.34 30.08 134.15
C TRP A 545 -11.00 31.13 133.28
N ARG A 546 -10.39 31.41 132.12
CA ARG A 546 -11.00 32.23 131.08
C ARG A 546 -11.97 31.40 130.22
N ARG A 547 -12.92 32.08 129.59
CA ARG A 547 -13.88 31.49 128.66
C ARG A 547 -13.21 30.64 127.57
N ASP A 548 -12.23 31.17 126.84
CA ASP A 548 -11.60 30.45 125.72
C ASP A 548 -10.82 29.22 126.20
N GLU A 549 -10.25 29.27 127.41
CA GLU A 549 -9.55 28.15 128.03
C GLU A 549 -10.53 27.04 128.45
N LEU A 550 -11.70 27.40 129.00
CA LEU A 550 -12.76 26.43 129.29
C LEU A 550 -13.35 25.81 128.01
N VAL A 551 -13.49 26.59 126.93
CA VAL A 551 -13.97 26.10 125.63
C VAL A 551 -12.97 25.15 124.99
N GLN A 552 -11.68 25.49 125.05
CA GLN A 552 -10.64 24.62 124.54
C GLN A 552 -10.52 23.32 125.36
N LEU A 553 -10.59 23.39 126.69
CA LEU A 553 -10.66 22.22 127.56
C LEU A 553 -11.89 21.35 127.28
N LEU A 554 -13.00 21.94 126.83
CA LEU A 554 -14.22 21.23 126.45
C LEU A 554 -14.11 20.60 125.04
N VAL A 555 -13.51 21.28 124.05
CA VAL A 555 -13.20 20.72 122.72
C VAL A 555 -12.23 19.55 122.83
N ASP A 556 -11.28 19.63 123.76
CA ASP A 556 -10.29 18.60 124.05
C ASP A 556 -10.83 17.48 124.97
N GLY A 557 -12.07 17.61 125.47
CA GLY A 557 -12.76 16.60 126.29
C GLY A 557 -12.28 16.48 127.74
N GLN A 558 -11.63 17.51 128.27
CA GLN A 558 -10.94 17.50 129.57
C GLN A 558 -11.78 18.03 130.74
N VAL A 559 -12.89 18.74 130.49
CA VAL A 559 -13.82 19.27 131.50
C VAL A 559 -15.25 18.81 131.20
N GLU A 560 -15.99 18.43 132.25
CA GLU A 560 -17.41 18.05 132.15
C GLU A 560 -18.23 18.83 133.20
N PHE A 561 -19.36 19.40 132.77
CA PHE A 561 -20.24 20.24 133.60
C PHE A 561 -21.52 19.49 133.99
N TYR A 562 -22.00 19.69 135.23
CA TYR A 562 -23.19 19.07 135.81
C TYR A 562 -24.05 20.11 136.57
N GLU A 563 -25.38 19.98 136.57
CA GLU A 563 -26.30 20.84 137.33
C GLU A 563 -26.76 20.19 138.66
N ALA A 564 -27.05 21.00 139.69
CA ALA A 564 -27.53 20.53 140.98
C ALA A 564 -29.04 20.18 140.92
N ALA A 565 -29.40 18.90 141.10
CA ALA A 565 -30.78 18.43 140.97
C ALA A 565 -31.69 18.89 142.15
N PRO A 566 -32.87 19.49 141.90
CA PRO A 566 -33.89 19.76 142.91
C PRO A 566 -34.76 18.51 143.21
N GLY A 567 -35.18 18.38 144.47
CA GLY A 567 -35.83 17.18 145.02
C GLY A 567 -37.24 16.83 144.50
N PHE A 568 -37.38 15.56 144.14
CA PHE A 568 -38.48 14.59 144.26
C PHE A 568 -39.97 14.86 143.89
N ASP A 569 -40.46 16.08 143.64
CA ASP A 569 -41.93 16.31 143.63
C ASP A 569 -42.64 16.54 142.28
N SER A 570 -42.03 16.22 141.12
CA SER A 570 -42.72 16.46 139.83
C SER A 570 -42.45 15.40 138.76
N ARG A 571 -42.79 14.14 139.07
CA ARG A 571 -42.77 12.99 138.14
C ARG A 571 -44.15 12.56 137.62
N LEU A 572 -45.18 13.40 137.68
CA LEU A 572 -46.56 12.95 137.38
C LEU A 572 -47.35 13.74 136.32
N GLU A 573 -46.77 14.70 135.57
CA GLU A 573 -47.57 15.56 134.67
C GLU A 573 -47.29 15.50 133.15
N GLN A 574 -46.35 14.70 132.63
CA GLN A 574 -46.14 14.65 131.15
C GLN A 574 -46.16 13.25 130.53
N ILE A 575 -46.87 12.33 131.17
CA ILE A 575 -47.64 11.30 130.47
C ILE A 575 -49.02 11.93 130.26
N VAL A 576 -49.38 12.44 129.06
CA VAL A 576 -50.78 12.50 128.52
C VAL A 576 -50.98 13.26 127.19
N PHE A 577 -50.03 13.97 126.56
CA PHE A 577 -50.31 14.54 125.22
C PHE A 577 -49.18 14.32 124.20
N GLY A 578 -49.48 13.54 123.14
CA GLY A 578 -48.66 13.53 121.92
C GLY A 578 -48.55 12.22 121.13
N GLN A 579 -49.43 11.24 121.32
CA GLN A 579 -49.56 10.11 120.38
C GLN A 579 -50.31 10.52 119.10
N ARG A 580 -49.83 10.01 117.94
CA ARG A 580 -50.44 9.87 116.59
C ARG A 580 -50.28 11.10 115.66
N ARG A 581 -49.87 10.99 114.38
CA ARG A 581 -49.66 9.85 113.46
C ARG A 581 -48.97 10.36 112.17
N SER A 582 -48.09 9.55 111.55
CA SER A 582 -47.75 9.54 110.10
C SER A 582 -48.99 9.15 109.25
N PRO A 583 -49.00 9.02 107.89
CA PRO A 583 -47.98 8.50 106.94
C PRO A 583 -47.84 9.38 105.66
N ALA A 584 -46.98 9.13 104.66
CA ALA A 584 -46.42 7.89 104.10
C ALA A 584 -44.97 8.06 103.62
#